data_AF-A0A7J2MW79-F1
#
_entry.id   AF-A0A7J2MW79-F1
#
_cell.length_a   1.000
_cell.length_b   1.000
_cell.length_c   1.000
_cell.angle_alpha   90.00
_cell.angle_beta   90.00
_cell.angle_gamma   90.00
#
_symmetry.space_group_name_H-M   'P 1'
#
loop_
_entity.id
_entity.type
_entity.pdbx_description
1 polymer ?
#
loop_
_entity_poly.entity_id
_entity_poly.type
_entity_poly.pdbx_seq_one_letter_code
_entity_poly.pdbx_strand_id
1 'polypeptide(L)' 'MKCAYCNKEVKEEEALFKEGKYWHRDCLRQWLRKKGC' A
#
# COMPACT_ATOMS: atom_id res chain seq x y z
N MET A 1 -9.79 2.09 5.72
CA MET A 1 -9.31 1.85 4.33
C MET A 1 -8.44 0.59 4.29
N LYS A 2 -8.43 -0.18 3.18
CA LYS A 2 -7.82 -1.52 3.14
C LYS A 2 -6.59 -1.56 2.24
N CYS A 3 -5.48 -2.13 2.73
CA CYS A 3 -4.25 -2.22 1.96
C CYS A 3 -4.41 -3.23 0.82
N ALA A 4 -4.09 -2.83 -0.41
CA ALA A 4 -4.15 -3.71 -1.57
C ALA A 4 -3.07 -4.82 -1.61
N TYR A 5 -2.03 -4.74 -0.76
CA TYR A 5 -1.01 -5.78 -0.65
C TYR A 5 -1.35 -6.84 0.40
N CYS A 6 -1.60 -6.41 1.65
CA CYS A 6 -1.76 -7.32 2.78
C CYS A 6 -3.21 -7.49 3.22
N ASN A 7 -4.17 -6.78 2.59
CA ASN A 7 -5.58 -6.80 2.92
C ASN A 7 -5.93 -6.40 4.37
N LYS A 8 -5.00 -5.79 5.11
CA LYS A 8 -5.27 -5.27 6.45
C LYS A 8 -5.76 -3.83 6.40
N GLU A 9 -6.40 -3.39 7.48
CA GLU A 9 -6.77 -2.00 7.64
C GLU A 9 -5.54 -1.09 7.69
N VAL A 10 -5.65 0.04 7.01
CA VAL A 10 -4.69 1.12 6.96
C VAL A 10 -5.33 2.29 7.68
N LYS A 11 -4.60 2.88 8.64
CA LYS A 11 -5.01 4.14 9.26
C LYS A 11 -4.90 5.26 8.24
N GLU A 12 -5.88 6.14 8.21
CA GLU A 12 -5.94 7.23 7.23
C GLU A 12 -4.71 8.13 7.26
N GLU A 13 -4.17 8.38 8.46
CA GLU A 13 -2.94 9.16 8.69
C GLU A 13 -1.68 8.55 8.03
N GLU A 14 -1.62 7.22 7.86
CA GLU A 14 -0.47 6.50 7.29
C GLU A 14 -0.80 5.84 5.94
N ALA A 15 -1.96 6.14 5.37
CA ALA A 15 -2.43 5.53 4.15
C ALA A 15 -1.83 6.18 2.92
N LEU A 16 -1.12 5.39 2.12
CA LEU A 16 -0.66 5.81 0.81
C LEU A 16 -1.69 5.47 -0.26
N PHE A 17 -2.10 6.47 -1.03
CA PHE A 17 -2.97 6.28 -2.18
C PHE A 17 -2.13 6.16 -3.45
N LYS A 18 -2.23 5.03 -4.16
CA LYS A 18 -1.51 4.79 -5.42
C LYS A 18 -2.30 3.84 -6.32
N GLU A 19 -2.37 4.15 -7.61
CA GLU A 19 -3.15 3.41 -8.62
C GLU A 19 -4.61 3.15 -8.20
N GLY A 20 -5.28 4.14 -7.59
CA GLY A 20 -6.67 4.01 -7.15
C GLY A 20 -6.87 3.12 -5.92
N LYS A 21 -5.79 2.71 -5.25
CA LYS A 21 -5.82 1.79 -4.11
C LYS A 21 -5.08 2.38 -2.92
N TYR A 22 -5.44 1.92 -1.73
CA TYR A 22 -4.77 2.28 -0.47
C TYR A 22 -3.71 1.25 -0.11
N TRP A 23 -2.63 1.72 0.49
CA TRP A 23 -1.48 0.91 0.84
C TRP A 23 -0.87 1.35 2.16
N HIS A 24 -0.37 0.40 2.95
CA HIS A 24 0.63 0.75 3.97
C HIS A 24 1.92 1.17 3.29
N ARG A 25 2.69 2.05 3.93
CA ARG A 25 4.00 2.48 3.45
C ARG A 25 4.94 1.33 3.12
N ASP A 26 5.07 0.37 4.03
CA ASP A 26 5.89 -0.83 3.82
C ASP A 26 5.36 -1.74 2.72
N CYS A 27 4.05 -1.94 2.68
CA CYS A 27 3.40 -2.76 1.67
C CYS A 27 3.59 -2.19 0.26
N LEU A 28 3.46 -0.87 0.12
CA LEU A 28 3.71 -0.20 -1.15
C LEU A 28 5.17 -0.34 -1.55
N ARG A 29 6.11 -0.19 -0.61
CA ARG A 29 7.54 -0.32 -0.88
C ARG A 29 7.91 -1.74 -1.35
N GLN A 30 7.37 -2.78 -0.71
CA GLN A 30 7.56 -4.17 -1.13
C GLN A 30 6.97 -4.43 -2.53
N TRP A 31 5.75 -3.94 -2.76
CA TRP A 31 5.10 -4.08 -4.05
C TRP A 31 5.88 -3.37 -5.17
N LEU A 32 6.40 -2.16 -4.93
CA LEU A 32 7.24 -1.44 -5.89
C LEU A 32 8.55 -2.18 -6.20
N ARG A 33 9.20 -2.77 -5.18
CA ARG A 33 10.38 -3.62 -5.39
C ARG A 33 10.07 -4.85 -6.24
N LYS A 34 8.91 -5.49 -6.04
CA LYS A 34 8.46 -6.61 -6.89
C LYS A 34 8.09 -6.20 -8.31
N LYS A 35 7.65 -4.95 -8.53
CA LYS A 35 7.31 -4.43 -9.87
C LYS A 35 8.55 -4.18 -10.75
N GLY A 36 9.76 -4.30 -10.22
CA GLY A 36 11.00 -4.28 -11.01
C GLY A 36 11.37 -2.89 -11.53
N CYS A 37 11.48 -1.90 -10.64
CA CYS A 37 12.21 -0.67 -10.93
C CYS A 37 13.61 -0.75 -10.31
#